data_AF-I0XCI0-F1
#
_entry.id   AF-I0XCI0-F1
#
_cell.length_a   1.000
_cell.length_b   1.000
_cell.length_c   1.000
_cell.angle_alpha   90.00
_cell.angle_beta   90.00
_cell.angle_gamma   90.00
#
_symmetry.space_group_name_H-M   'P 1'
#
loop_
_entity.id
_entity.type
_entity.pdbx_description
1 polymer ?
#
loop_
_entity_poly.entity_id
_entity_poly.type
_entity_poly.pdbx_seq_one_letter_code
_entity_poly.pdbx_strand_id
1 'polypeptide(L)'
;MSIYLGFILSNSVTQDEWEEVYEKTLFLADKLGLADWDRFYYKGIRHYGYCKVREQSNKDFGKIERYWKACADYKHLRTSEYFRLNRELPENHYDKNAGPAILNINNYFSQKYKSTTKKEPLRKETESMAKILQDLYLAIFCFMESRLKEKIFIYGDISYRDCEIAVDMVNKYLEEPIGLPAICNIERLYEIVNPLNITDVEKLHLMENAYLGNINLKYKRFIEQHFDKKSISEFWTNRFKDYDVKDPEFKEKLTMYFTYGFDFKDLFSYINLKETKEEYTKFFDLVIKAGMHKDRFKELGLVRNPENNKVKGFDDEFYSSLFGAESKTAIRNYTFDDLVTEFNKYFGSKIDVRKILEEKIIEEDDESFITRFKEFVNKPCSFDEEEEKYDICYPFLIMHYQKGDTMSPYIQQCINDALSCVDEALSSEEFKQLEKKEITEQIYDLIDMRPHFPVRDIDWHHAIDYFYTHSDAIRRYFPIFKMKVEDYFSATREISRTLFMNDEFFEYCKNLYCK
;
A
#
# COMPACT_ATOMS: atom_id res chain seq x y z
N MET A 1 6.31 9.17 -3.41
CA MET A 1 5.04 8.79 -4.06
C MET A 1 4.04 8.66 -2.94
N SER A 2 2.94 9.40 -2.97
CA SER A 2 1.87 9.26 -1.99
C SER A 2 1.07 8.00 -2.26
N ILE A 3 0.60 7.36 -1.19
CA ILE A 3 -0.26 6.17 -1.24
C ILE A 3 -1.68 6.66 -0.98
N TYR A 4 -2.60 6.28 -1.84
CA TYR A 4 -4.01 6.62 -1.74
C TYR A 4 -4.83 5.46 -1.19
N LEU A 5 -5.74 5.72 -0.25
CA LEU A 5 -6.64 4.72 0.32
C LEU A 5 -8.02 5.34 0.56
N GLY A 6 -9.08 4.62 0.26
CA GLY A 6 -10.43 5.08 0.51
C GLY A 6 -11.47 3.99 0.63
N PHE A 7 -12.67 4.39 0.99
CA PHE A 7 -13.85 3.55 0.92
C PHE A 7 -15.05 4.30 0.33
N ILE A 8 -15.94 3.52 -0.27
CA ILE A 8 -17.26 3.97 -0.73
C ILE A 8 -18.32 3.32 0.14
N LEU A 9 -19.27 4.09 0.63
CA LEU A 9 -20.41 3.62 1.40
C LEU A 9 -21.70 3.71 0.57
N SER A 10 -22.40 2.59 0.45
CA SER A 10 -23.72 2.51 -0.18
C SER A 10 -24.75 3.30 0.63
N ASN A 11 -25.63 4.02 -0.06
CA ASN A 11 -26.78 4.69 0.53
C ASN A 11 -27.77 3.73 1.22
N SER A 12 -27.60 2.41 1.12
CA SER A 12 -28.42 1.42 1.82
C SER A 12 -28.05 1.24 3.30
N VAL A 13 -26.96 1.86 3.77
CA VAL A 13 -26.56 1.86 5.18
C VAL A 13 -27.49 2.76 5.98
N THR A 14 -28.09 2.22 7.02
CA THR A 14 -28.89 2.97 7.98
C THR A 14 -28.01 3.68 9.01
N GLN A 15 -28.55 4.70 9.68
CA GLN A 15 -27.84 5.38 10.77
C GLN A 15 -27.49 4.39 11.90
N ASP A 16 -28.39 3.48 12.25
CA ASP A 16 -28.16 2.50 13.32
C ASP A 16 -27.01 1.54 12.99
N GLU A 17 -26.98 0.98 11.77
CA GLU A 17 -25.87 0.14 11.29
C GLU A 17 -24.54 0.91 11.29
N TRP A 18 -24.57 2.19 10.91
CA TRP A 18 -23.39 3.02 10.87
C TRP A 18 -22.87 3.38 12.27
N GLU A 19 -23.75 3.68 13.22
CA GLU A 19 -23.34 3.99 14.59
C GLU A 19 -22.65 2.82 15.28
N GLU A 20 -23.17 1.59 15.10
CA GLU A 20 -22.55 0.38 15.63
C GLU A 20 -21.11 0.21 15.11
N VAL A 21 -20.92 0.40 13.80
CA VAL A 21 -19.60 0.33 13.17
C VAL A 21 -18.72 1.48 13.66
N TYR A 22 -19.24 2.71 13.68
CA TYR A 22 -18.52 3.90 14.10
C TYR A 22 -17.96 3.74 15.52
N GLU A 23 -18.76 3.29 16.50
CA GLU A 23 -18.31 3.11 17.88
C GLU A 23 -17.14 2.14 17.97
N LYS A 24 -17.18 1.05 17.19
CA LYS A 24 -16.08 0.09 17.15
C LYS A 24 -14.87 0.63 16.39
N THR A 25 -15.05 1.43 15.34
CA THR A 25 -13.91 2.10 14.66
C THR A 25 -13.19 3.09 15.58
N LEU A 26 -13.92 3.82 16.43
CA LEU A 26 -13.34 4.72 17.43
C LEU A 26 -12.50 3.94 18.45
N PHE A 27 -13.04 2.83 18.96
CA PHE A 27 -12.29 1.93 19.84
C PHE A 27 -11.01 1.41 19.15
N LEU A 28 -11.12 0.95 17.90
CA LEU A 28 -9.97 0.45 17.14
C LEU A 28 -8.96 1.55 16.86
N ALA A 29 -9.38 2.78 16.54
CA ALA A 29 -8.47 3.90 16.31
C ALA A 29 -7.60 4.19 17.55
N ASP A 30 -8.18 4.17 18.75
CA ASP A 30 -7.41 4.26 20.01
C ASP A 30 -6.44 3.07 20.18
N LYS A 31 -6.91 1.82 20.00
CA LYS A 31 -6.09 0.61 20.23
C LYS A 31 -4.97 0.43 19.22
N LEU A 32 -5.20 0.79 17.97
CA LEU A 32 -4.21 0.79 16.91
C LEU A 32 -3.18 1.92 17.09
N GLY A 33 -3.44 2.86 18.00
CA GLY A 33 -2.54 3.96 18.29
C GLY A 33 -2.58 5.04 17.21
N LEU A 34 -3.73 5.26 16.57
CA LEU A 34 -3.94 6.48 15.81
C LEU A 34 -3.93 7.68 16.77
N ALA A 35 -3.48 8.82 16.25
CA ALA A 35 -3.36 10.07 16.97
C ALA A 35 -4.01 11.22 16.22
N ASP A 36 -4.65 12.10 16.97
CA ASP A 36 -5.09 13.41 16.52
C ASP A 36 -4.13 14.49 17.02
N TRP A 37 -4.28 15.70 16.51
CA TRP A 37 -3.59 16.89 16.98
C TRP A 37 -4.61 17.84 17.61
N ASP A 38 -4.39 18.15 18.90
CA ASP A 38 -5.33 18.96 19.67
C ASP A 38 -4.57 19.90 20.62
N ARG A 39 -5.33 20.78 21.28
CA ARG A 39 -4.83 21.76 22.24
C ARG A 39 -5.12 21.29 23.66
N PHE A 40 -4.11 21.37 24.50
CA PHE A 40 -4.13 20.91 25.89
C PHE A 40 -3.87 22.06 26.86
N TYR A 41 -4.30 21.84 28.10
CA TYR A 41 -4.03 22.73 29.22
C TYR A 41 -3.57 21.90 30.41
N TYR A 42 -2.32 22.10 30.82
CA TYR A 42 -1.70 21.34 31.91
C TYR A 42 -0.95 22.29 32.83
N LYS A 43 -1.24 22.22 34.15
CA LYS A 43 -0.65 23.09 35.18
C LYS A 43 -0.66 24.59 34.85
N GLY A 44 -1.73 25.07 34.23
CA GLY A 44 -1.84 26.48 33.86
C GLY A 44 -1.34 26.81 32.45
N ILE A 45 -0.66 25.88 31.79
CA ILE A 45 0.06 26.10 30.53
C ILE A 45 -0.68 25.47 29.36
N ARG A 46 -0.88 26.27 28.30
CA ARG A 46 -1.57 25.87 27.08
C ARG A 46 -0.57 25.49 26.00
N HIS A 47 -0.70 24.29 25.44
CA HIS A 47 0.19 23.78 24.39
C HIS A 47 -0.59 22.93 23.37
N TYR A 48 0.04 22.60 22.24
CA TYR A 48 -0.49 21.67 21.24
C TYR A 48 0.34 20.39 21.21
N GLY A 49 -0.28 19.26 20.94
CA GLY A 49 0.41 17.99 20.80
C GLY A 49 -0.44 16.91 20.15
N TYR A 50 0.22 15.82 19.76
CA TYR A 50 -0.46 14.61 19.36
C TYR A 50 -1.10 13.93 20.57
N CYS A 51 -2.34 13.48 20.44
CA CYS A 51 -3.05 12.77 21.48
C CYS A 51 -3.73 11.53 20.91
N LYS A 52 -4.06 10.57 21.78
CA LYS A 52 -4.87 9.43 21.37
C LYS A 52 -6.22 9.89 20.82
N VAL A 53 -6.71 9.16 19.81
CA VAL A 53 -8.02 9.44 19.20
C VAL A 53 -9.14 9.32 20.24
N ARG A 54 -10.07 10.28 20.20
CA ARG A 54 -11.29 10.31 20.99
C ARG A 54 -12.43 10.90 20.16
N GLU A 55 -13.66 10.64 20.56
CA GLU A 55 -14.80 11.34 19.99
C GLU A 55 -14.72 12.84 20.28
N GLN A 56 -14.98 13.63 19.25
CA GLN A 56 -15.09 15.08 19.29
C GLN A 56 -16.49 15.49 18.83
N SER A 57 -16.90 16.69 19.22
CA SER A 57 -18.15 17.28 18.77
C SER A 57 -17.97 18.74 18.41
N ASN A 58 -18.47 19.14 17.25
CA ASN A 58 -18.60 20.55 16.89
C ASN A 58 -20.08 20.97 16.90
N LYS A 59 -20.33 22.19 17.34
CA LYS A 59 -21.65 22.83 17.28
C LYS A 59 -21.63 23.89 16.18
N ASP A 60 -22.11 23.54 15.00
CA ASP A 60 -22.25 24.46 13.89
C ASP A 60 -23.74 24.71 13.60
N PHE A 61 -24.16 25.97 13.61
CA PHE A 61 -25.54 26.39 13.32
C PHE A 61 -26.64 25.60 14.07
N GLY A 62 -26.36 25.18 15.31
CA GLY A 62 -27.30 24.42 16.15
C GLY A 62 -27.33 22.91 15.90
N LYS A 63 -26.56 22.40 14.92
CA LYS A 63 -26.32 20.97 14.72
C LYS A 63 -25.07 20.53 15.48
N ILE A 64 -25.18 19.41 16.17
CA ILE A 64 -24.03 18.74 16.81
C ILE A 64 -23.53 17.70 15.83
N GLU A 65 -22.33 17.89 15.30
CA GLU A 65 -21.62 16.85 14.54
C GLU A 65 -20.63 16.14 15.45
N ARG A 66 -20.77 14.83 15.59
CA ARG A 66 -19.82 13.99 16.32
C ARG A 66 -18.91 13.28 15.34
N TYR A 67 -17.63 13.17 15.69
CA TYR A 67 -16.64 12.54 14.82
C TYR A 67 -15.41 12.11 15.60
N TRP A 68 -14.63 11.24 15.01
CA TRP A 68 -13.24 11.07 15.37
C TRP A 68 -12.37 11.42 14.16
N LYS A 69 -11.16 11.90 14.43
CA LYS A 69 -10.18 12.22 13.40
C LYS A 69 -8.79 11.78 13.84
N ALA A 70 -7.92 11.54 12.86
CA ALA A 70 -6.53 11.20 13.08
C ALA A 70 -5.67 11.85 11.98
N CYS A 71 -4.45 12.21 12.33
CA CYS A 71 -3.44 12.74 11.40
C CYS A 71 -2.04 12.20 11.69
N ALA A 72 -1.89 11.33 12.68
CA ALA A 72 -0.61 10.74 13.03
C ALA A 72 -0.78 9.36 13.66
N ASP A 73 0.32 8.61 13.77
CA ASP A 73 0.39 7.45 14.66
C ASP A 73 1.04 7.89 15.99
N TYR A 74 0.49 7.48 17.12
CA TYR A 74 0.90 7.96 18.44
C TYR A 74 2.27 7.40 18.88
N LYS A 75 2.74 6.30 18.28
CA LYS A 75 3.94 5.58 18.73
C LYS A 75 5.20 6.08 18.03
N HIS A 76 5.14 6.20 16.72
CA HIS A 76 6.22 6.59 15.81
C HIS A 76 6.07 8.02 15.30
N LEU A 77 4.92 8.66 15.58
CA LEU A 77 4.63 10.05 15.24
C LEU A 77 4.90 10.38 13.77
N ARG A 78 4.60 9.41 12.90
CA ARG A 78 4.45 9.63 11.47
C ARG A 78 3.12 10.31 11.25
N THR A 79 3.07 11.18 10.26
CA THR A 79 1.94 12.08 10.03
C THR A 79 1.36 11.90 8.64
N SER A 80 0.07 12.14 8.49
CA SER A 80 -0.67 12.21 7.23
C SER A 80 -1.58 13.44 7.22
N GLU A 81 -2.31 13.63 6.13
CA GLU A 81 -3.49 14.50 6.17
C GLU A 81 -4.51 13.99 7.20
N TYR A 82 -5.41 14.88 7.62
CA TYR A 82 -6.46 14.52 8.56
C TYR A 82 -7.47 13.58 7.89
N PHE A 83 -7.57 12.36 8.41
CA PHE A 83 -8.71 11.50 8.18
C PHE A 83 -9.78 11.81 9.23
N ARG A 84 -11.04 12.01 8.81
CA ARG A 84 -12.18 12.28 9.69
C ARG A 84 -13.37 11.38 9.35
N LEU A 85 -13.83 10.64 10.35
CA LEU A 85 -15.03 9.82 10.30
C LEU A 85 -16.12 10.44 11.17
N ASN A 86 -17.29 10.73 10.58
CA ASN A 86 -18.43 11.29 11.31
C ASN A 86 -19.31 10.16 11.85
N ARG A 87 -19.90 10.37 13.03
CA ARG A 87 -20.89 9.48 13.62
C ARG A 87 -22.23 9.58 12.90
N GLU A 88 -22.62 10.79 12.50
CA GLU A 88 -23.86 11.01 11.75
C GLU A 88 -23.63 10.83 10.25
N LEU A 89 -24.50 10.03 9.61
CA LEU A 89 -24.63 10.03 8.15
C LEU A 89 -25.32 11.33 7.69
N PRO A 90 -25.07 11.79 6.45
CA PRO A 90 -25.78 12.94 5.89
C PRO A 90 -27.33 12.76 5.95
N GLU A 91 -28.09 13.82 6.25
CA GLU A 91 -29.56 13.78 6.46
C GLU A 91 -30.34 13.07 5.33
N ASN A 92 -29.82 13.13 4.10
CA ASN A 92 -30.43 12.50 2.92
C ASN A 92 -29.66 11.28 2.41
N HIS A 93 -28.82 10.65 3.24
CA HIS A 93 -28.01 9.50 2.82
C HIS A 93 -28.88 8.30 2.45
N TYR A 94 -29.79 7.88 3.34
CA TYR A 94 -30.45 6.58 3.22
C TYR A 94 -31.33 6.41 1.96
N ASP A 95 -31.18 5.26 1.32
CA ASP A 95 -31.98 4.75 0.21
C ASP A 95 -32.00 3.22 0.26
N LYS A 96 -33.14 2.63 0.62
CA LYS A 96 -33.34 1.18 0.72
C LYS A 96 -33.12 0.42 -0.59
N ASN A 97 -33.17 1.11 -1.74
CA ASN A 97 -32.99 0.50 -3.05
C ASN A 97 -31.56 0.69 -3.60
N ALA A 98 -30.66 1.29 -2.83
CA ALA A 98 -29.29 1.49 -3.24
C ALA A 98 -28.58 0.15 -3.41
N GLY A 99 -27.87 -0.01 -4.53
CA GLY A 99 -27.06 -1.19 -4.80
C GLY A 99 -25.80 -1.25 -3.92
N PRO A 100 -24.99 -2.32 -4.07
CA PRO A 100 -23.75 -2.47 -3.32
C PRO A 100 -22.73 -1.40 -3.69
N ALA A 101 -21.83 -1.10 -2.76
CA ALA A 101 -20.85 -0.02 -2.90
C ALA A 101 -19.90 -0.21 -4.10
N ILE A 102 -19.61 -1.46 -4.47
CA ILE A 102 -18.73 -1.84 -5.60
C ILE A 102 -19.15 -1.22 -6.94
N LEU A 103 -20.45 -0.95 -7.15
CA LEU A 103 -20.96 -0.32 -8.38
C LEU A 103 -20.44 1.12 -8.59
N ASN A 104 -19.82 1.72 -7.57
CA ASN A 104 -19.38 3.11 -7.58
C ASN A 104 -17.87 3.27 -7.80
N ILE A 105 -17.10 2.19 -7.95
CA ILE A 105 -15.64 2.24 -8.09
C ILE A 105 -15.16 2.97 -9.34
N ASN A 106 -15.99 3.05 -10.40
CA ASN A 106 -15.52 3.57 -11.68
C ASN A 106 -16.63 4.14 -12.57
N ASN A 107 -16.25 5.12 -13.41
CA ASN A 107 -17.09 5.68 -14.47
C ASN A 107 -17.35 4.71 -15.65
N TYR A 108 -16.82 3.49 -15.60
CA TYR A 108 -17.01 2.45 -16.62
C TYR A 108 -18.46 1.96 -16.72
N PHE A 109 -19.20 2.01 -15.62
CA PHE A 109 -20.63 1.73 -15.69
C PHE A 109 -21.33 2.94 -16.28
N SER A 110 -22.03 2.70 -17.39
CA SER A 110 -22.94 3.69 -17.96
C SER A 110 -23.85 4.26 -16.86
N GLN A 111 -24.25 5.53 -16.99
CA GLN A 111 -25.20 6.17 -16.04
C GLN A 111 -26.48 5.36 -15.80
N LYS A 112 -26.77 4.38 -16.66
CA LYS A 112 -27.89 3.44 -16.55
C LYS A 112 -27.82 2.53 -15.31
N TYR A 113 -26.63 2.25 -14.79
CA TYR A 113 -26.41 1.33 -13.66
C TYR A 113 -25.85 1.99 -12.39
N LYS A 114 -25.34 3.23 -12.49
CA LYS A 114 -25.32 4.11 -11.32
C LYS A 114 -26.76 4.21 -10.84
N SER A 115 -26.97 4.09 -9.53
CA SER A 115 -28.32 3.90 -8.97
C SER A 115 -29.33 4.86 -9.61
N THR A 116 -30.56 4.39 -9.81
CA THR A 116 -31.68 5.28 -10.22
C THR A 116 -31.87 6.43 -9.25
N THR A 117 -31.22 6.39 -8.09
CA THR A 117 -31.13 7.47 -7.13
C THR A 117 -30.07 8.50 -7.50
N LYS A 118 -30.51 9.75 -7.65
CA LYS A 118 -29.68 10.96 -7.82
C LYS A 118 -28.79 11.27 -6.60
N LYS A 119 -28.67 10.36 -5.64
CA LYS A 119 -27.93 10.54 -4.39
C LYS A 119 -26.54 9.95 -4.59
N GLU A 120 -25.52 10.79 -4.45
CA GLU A 120 -24.14 10.29 -4.51
C GLU A 120 -23.83 9.44 -3.28
N PRO A 121 -23.09 8.33 -3.45
CA PRO A 121 -22.59 7.54 -2.33
C PRO A 121 -21.58 8.36 -1.51
N LEU A 122 -21.49 8.08 -0.22
CA LEU A 122 -20.46 8.71 0.61
C LEU A 122 -19.10 8.11 0.25
N ARG A 123 -18.15 8.97 -0.11
CA ARG A 123 -16.74 8.60 -0.33
C ARG A 123 -15.87 9.22 0.74
N LYS A 124 -14.92 8.44 1.23
CA LYS A 124 -13.91 8.90 2.19
C LYS A 124 -12.56 8.37 1.77
N GLU A 125 -11.59 9.27 1.78
CA GLU A 125 -10.28 9.06 1.18
C GLU A 125 -9.22 9.64 2.13
N THR A 126 -8.05 9.03 2.11
CA THR A 126 -6.87 9.50 2.83
C THR A 126 -5.64 9.30 1.96
N GLU A 127 -4.78 10.32 1.96
CA GLU A 127 -3.50 10.29 1.28
C GLU A 127 -2.38 10.40 2.32
N SER A 128 -1.36 9.56 2.18
CA SER A 128 -0.23 9.54 3.11
C SER A 128 1.03 9.04 2.43
N MET A 129 2.16 9.65 2.79
CA MET A 129 3.49 9.12 2.47
C MET A 129 3.99 8.12 3.52
N ALA A 130 3.32 8.04 4.69
CA ALA A 130 3.67 7.14 5.76
C ALA A 130 2.91 5.80 5.64
N LYS A 131 3.62 4.74 5.25
CA LYS A 131 3.07 3.39 5.10
C LYS A 131 2.38 2.88 6.37
N ILE A 132 2.99 3.08 7.53
CA ILE A 132 2.40 2.63 8.80
C ILE A 132 1.01 3.23 9.06
N LEU A 133 0.79 4.50 8.72
CA LEU A 133 -0.53 5.13 8.85
C LEU A 133 -1.55 4.52 7.91
N GLN A 134 -1.14 4.20 6.67
CA GLN A 134 -2.01 3.53 5.71
C GLN A 134 -2.43 2.14 6.18
N ASP A 135 -1.51 1.38 6.79
CA ASP A 135 -1.83 0.06 7.34
C ASP A 135 -2.84 0.16 8.50
N LEU A 136 -2.73 1.19 9.35
CA LEU A 136 -3.68 1.45 10.43
C LEU A 136 -5.07 1.82 9.91
N TYR A 137 -5.16 2.67 8.88
CA TYR A 137 -6.44 3.01 8.25
C TYR A 137 -7.05 1.82 7.51
N LEU A 138 -6.24 1.05 6.78
CA LEU A 138 -6.69 -0.16 6.10
C LEU A 138 -7.23 -1.20 7.08
N ALA A 139 -6.61 -1.36 8.26
CA ALA A 139 -7.11 -2.23 9.33
C ALA A 139 -8.52 -1.84 9.79
N ILE A 140 -8.78 -0.53 9.93
CA ILE A 140 -10.13 -0.02 10.24
C ILE A 140 -11.08 -0.28 9.07
N PHE A 141 -10.65 -0.06 7.82
CA PHE A 141 -11.51 -0.25 6.65
C PHE A 141 -11.87 -1.73 6.44
N CYS A 142 -10.93 -2.66 6.63
CA CYS A 142 -11.19 -4.10 6.62
C CYS A 142 -12.22 -4.51 7.68
N PHE A 143 -12.13 -3.93 8.89
CA PHE A 143 -13.16 -4.13 9.92
C PHE A 143 -14.54 -3.62 9.46
N MET A 144 -14.60 -2.41 8.89
CA MET A 144 -15.85 -1.84 8.38
C MET A 144 -16.46 -2.72 7.29
N GLU A 145 -15.65 -3.24 6.34
CA GLU A 145 -16.11 -4.18 5.30
C GLU A 145 -16.62 -5.48 5.88
N SER A 146 -15.99 -6.03 6.91
CA SER A 146 -16.47 -7.25 7.53
C SER A 146 -17.85 -7.09 8.19
N ARG A 147 -18.19 -5.89 8.66
CA ARG A 147 -19.48 -5.60 9.33
C ARG A 147 -20.56 -5.14 8.36
N LEU A 148 -20.21 -4.27 7.41
CA LEU A 148 -21.15 -3.70 6.43
C LEU A 148 -21.24 -4.50 5.13
N LYS A 149 -20.35 -5.47 4.91
CA LYS A 149 -20.31 -6.38 3.76
C LYS A 149 -20.38 -5.61 2.45
N GLU A 150 -21.30 -5.97 1.54
CA GLU A 150 -21.48 -5.37 0.23
C GLU A 150 -21.86 -3.88 0.25
N LYS A 151 -22.27 -3.35 1.42
CA LYS A 151 -22.64 -1.95 1.58
C LYS A 151 -21.44 -1.02 1.70
N ILE A 152 -20.22 -1.53 1.83
CA ILE A 152 -18.99 -0.74 1.79
C ILE A 152 -17.99 -1.38 0.83
N PHE A 153 -17.16 -0.57 0.19
CA PHE A 153 -16.11 -1.05 -0.69
C PHE A 153 -14.82 -0.29 -0.45
N ILE A 154 -13.72 -1.01 -0.23
CA ILE A 154 -12.39 -0.46 0.02
C ILE A 154 -11.60 -0.40 -1.30
N TYR A 155 -10.92 0.71 -1.56
CA TYR A 155 -10.13 0.91 -2.79
C TYR A 155 -8.89 1.76 -2.54
N GLY A 156 -7.98 1.77 -3.53
CA GLY A 156 -6.77 2.58 -3.52
C GLY A 156 -5.52 1.78 -3.89
N ASP A 157 -4.36 2.32 -3.53
CA ASP A 157 -3.04 1.72 -3.75
C ASP A 157 -2.76 0.64 -2.70
N ILE A 158 -3.55 -0.44 -2.74
CA ILE A 158 -3.49 -1.55 -1.79
C ILE A 158 -3.22 -2.88 -2.50
N SER A 159 -2.49 -3.76 -1.82
CA SER A 159 -2.24 -5.13 -2.24
C SER A 159 -2.95 -6.15 -1.35
N TYR A 160 -3.01 -7.40 -1.80
CA TYR A 160 -3.48 -8.53 -1.00
C TYR A 160 -2.71 -8.66 0.32
N ARG A 161 -1.38 -8.50 0.30
CA ARG A 161 -0.52 -8.58 1.48
C ARG A 161 -0.81 -7.47 2.48
N ASP A 162 -1.13 -6.27 2.00
CA ASP A 162 -1.52 -5.17 2.90
C ASP A 162 -2.81 -5.50 3.65
N CYS A 163 -3.77 -6.14 2.97
CA CYS A 163 -5.01 -6.60 3.61
C CYS A 163 -4.75 -7.70 4.65
N GLU A 164 -3.81 -8.63 4.41
CA GLU A 164 -3.40 -9.64 5.40
C GLU A 164 -2.85 -8.98 6.66
N ILE A 165 -1.90 -8.05 6.50
CA ILE A 165 -1.31 -7.31 7.62
C ILE A 165 -2.38 -6.52 8.39
N ALA A 166 -3.26 -5.83 7.67
CA ALA A 166 -4.34 -5.03 8.25
C ALA A 166 -5.34 -5.88 9.06
N VAL A 167 -5.73 -7.04 8.54
CA VAL A 167 -6.62 -8.00 9.24
C VAL A 167 -5.93 -8.57 10.49
N ASP A 168 -4.65 -8.94 10.39
CA ASP A 168 -3.87 -9.42 11.54
C ASP A 168 -3.72 -8.34 12.62
N MET A 169 -3.59 -7.07 12.24
CA MET A 169 -3.51 -5.94 13.16
C MET A 169 -4.81 -5.76 13.94
N VAL A 170 -5.96 -5.73 13.24
CA VAL A 170 -7.25 -5.45 13.87
C VAL A 170 -7.74 -6.63 14.72
N ASN A 171 -7.50 -7.87 14.29
CA ASN A 171 -7.90 -9.08 15.01
C ASN A 171 -7.25 -9.24 16.39
N LYS A 172 -6.15 -8.53 16.67
CA LYS A 172 -5.57 -8.46 18.03
C LYS A 172 -6.49 -7.80 19.06
N TYR A 173 -7.47 -7.02 18.61
CA TYR A 173 -8.34 -6.22 19.46
C TYR A 173 -9.83 -6.54 19.32
N LEU A 174 -10.19 -7.46 18.42
CA LEU A 174 -11.57 -7.87 18.19
C LEU A 174 -11.89 -9.16 18.95
N GLU A 175 -13.06 -9.18 19.58
CA GLU A 175 -13.61 -10.40 20.18
C GLU A 175 -14.05 -11.39 19.09
N GLU A 176 -14.66 -10.86 18.03
CA GLU A 176 -15.05 -11.62 16.83
C GLU A 176 -14.09 -11.28 15.68
N PRO A 177 -13.16 -12.20 15.33
CA PRO A 177 -12.17 -11.95 14.30
C PRO A 177 -12.83 -11.79 12.93
N ILE A 178 -12.17 -11.03 12.06
CA ILE A 178 -12.56 -10.81 10.68
C ILE A 178 -11.67 -11.60 9.74
N GLY A 179 -12.21 -11.95 8.57
CA GLY A 179 -11.42 -12.48 7.46
C GLY A 179 -10.95 -11.38 6.52
N LEU A 180 -10.22 -11.78 5.48
CA LEU A 180 -9.84 -10.89 4.38
C LEU A 180 -11.06 -10.26 3.70
N PRO A 181 -10.96 -9.01 3.22
CA PRO A 181 -12.07 -8.34 2.55
C PRO A 181 -12.46 -9.05 1.25
N ALA A 182 -13.68 -8.80 0.74
CA ALA A 182 -14.16 -9.46 -0.48
C ALA A 182 -13.21 -9.31 -1.68
N ILE A 183 -12.53 -8.17 -1.83
CA ILE A 183 -11.54 -7.94 -2.90
C ILE A 183 -10.35 -8.92 -2.87
N CYS A 184 -10.10 -9.58 -1.75
CA CYS A 184 -9.06 -10.59 -1.59
C CYS A 184 -9.60 -12.03 -1.66
N ASN A 185 -10.91 -12.23 -1.79
CA ASN A 185 -11.56 -13.53 -1.76
C ASN A 185 -12.53 -13.66 -2.94
N ILE A 186 -12.17 -14.48 -3.93
CA ILE A 186 -12.89 -14.54 -5.21
C ILE A 186 -14.33 -15.05 -5.05
N GLU A 187 -14.57 -15.99 -4.13
CA GLU A 187 -15.88 -16.51 -3.82
C GLU A 187 -16.79 -15.41 -3.25
N ARG A 188 -16.32 -14.68 -2.23
CA ARG A 188 -17.06 -13.57 -1.63
C ARG A 188 -17.28 -12.43 -2.62
N LEU A 189 -16.27 -12.11 -3.45
CA LEU A 189 -16.42 -11.09 -4.49
C LEU A 189 -17.51 -11.48 -5.49
N TYR A 190 -17.54 -12.74 -5.90
CA TYR A 190 -18.58 -13.26 -6.80
C TYR A 190 -19.97 -13.22 -6.15
N GLU A 191 -20.10 -13.56 -4.87
CA GLU A 191 -21.38 -13.46 -4.14
C GLU A 191 -21.95 -12.04 -4.16
N ILE A 192 -21.10 -11.01 -4.14
CA ILE A 192 -21.49 -9.60 -4.25
C ILE A 192 -21.85 -9.23 -5.69
N VAL A 193 -21.09 -9.71 -6.67
CA VAL A 193 -21.22 -9.30 -8.08
C VAL A 193 -22.31 -10.06 -8.83
N ASN A 194 -22.51 -11.35 -8.53
CA ASN A 194 -23.43 -12.21 -9.27
C ASN A 194 -24.90 -11.74 -9.25
N PRO A 195 -25.47 -11.26 -8.12
CA PRO A 195 -26.85 -10.78 -8.07
C PRO A 195 -27.08 -9.46 -8.80
N LEU A 196 -26.02 -8.78 -9.25
CA LEU A 196 -26.13 -7.51 -9.94
C LEU A 196 -26.87 -7.66 -11.29
N ASN A 197 -27.77 -6.72 -11.56
CA ASN A 197 -28.53 -6.66 -12.82
C ASN A 197 -27.71 -6.01 -13.95
N ILE A 198 -26.54 -6.59 -14.23
CA ILE A 198 -25.61 -6.25 -15.31
C ILE A 198 -25.26 -7.51 -16.10
N THR A 199 -24.71 -7.35 -17.30
CA THR A 199 -24.30 -8.49 -18.13
C THR A 199 -23.14 -9.25 -17.50
N ASP A 200 -23.02 -10.54 -17.83
CA ASP A 200 -21.92 -11.38 -17.33
C ASP A 200 -20.54 -10.87 -17.76
N VAL A 201 -20.44 -10.27 -18.95
CA VAL A 201 -19.23 -9.59 -19.41
C VAL A 201 -18.87 -8.42 -18.47
N GLU A 202 -19.85 -7.59 -18.10
CA GLU A 202 -19.66 -6.50 -17.13
C GLU A 202 -19.27 -7.02 -15.74
N LYS A 203 -19.85 -8.14 -15.28
CA LYS A 203 -19.47 -8.80 -14.03
C LYS A 203 -18.00 -9.25 -14.05
N LEU A 204 -17.56 -9.90 -15.13
CA LEU A 204 -16.18 -10.32 -15.30
C LEU A 204 -15.20 -9.14 -15.24
N HIS A 205 -15.55 -8.01 -15.87
CA HIS A 205 -14.74 -6.79 -15.79
C HIS A 205 -14.69 -6.22 -14.37
N LEU A 206 -15.82 -6.22 -13.66
CA LEU A 206 -15.87 -5.73 -12.28
C LEU A 206 -15.01 -6.58 -11.35
N MET A 207 -15.11 -7.90 -11.48
CA MET A 207 -14.32 -8.84 -10.68
C MET A 207 -12.83 -8.71 -10.94
N GLU A 208 -12.39 -8.69 -12.21
CA GLU A 208 -10.97 -8.54 -12.55
C GLU A 208 -10.39 -7.22 -12.00
N ASN A 209 -11.12 -6.12 -12.14
CA ASN A 209 -10.64 -4.80 -11.70
C ASN A 209 -10.61 -4.64 -10.18
N ALA A 210 -11.48 -5.35 -9.45
CA ALA A 210 -11.56 -5.26 -7.99
C ALA A 210 -10.68 -6.28 -7.28
N TYR A 211 -10.42 -7.44 -7.89
CA TYR A 211 -9.74 -8.55 -7.23
C TYR A 211 -8.25 -8.28 -7.05
N LEU A 212 -7.78 -8.33 -5.80
CA LEU A 212 -6.37 -8.15 -5.43
C LEU A 212 -5.59 -9.47 -5.34
N GLY A 213 -6.27 -10.62 -5.39
CA GLY A 213 -5.61 -11.92 -5.33
C GLY A 213 -4.96 -12.31 -6.65
N ASN A 214 -4.27 -13.45 -6.65
CA ASN A 214 -3.55 -13.92 -7.84
C ASN A 214 -4.51 -14.36 -8.95
N ILE A 215 -4.41 -13.71 -10.10
CA ILE A 215 -4.98 -14.17 -11.36
C ILE A 215 -4.11 -15.32 -11.88
N ASN A 216 -4.64 -16.53 -11.84
CA ASN A 216 -3.95 -17.75 -12.26
C ASN A 216 -4.96 -18.82 -12.67
N LEU A 217 -4.49 -20.06 -12.84
CA LEU A 217 -5.35 -21.20 -13.21
C LEU A 217 -6.52 -21.47 -12.23
N LYS A 218 -6.38 -21.13 -10.93
CA LYS A 218 -7.51 -21.23 -9.98
C LYS A 218 -8.57 -20.18 -10.29
N TYR A 219 -8.15 -18.95 -10.57
CA TYR A 219 -9.05 -17.87 -11.00
C TYR A 219 -9.77 -18.26 -12.30
N LYS A 220 -9.04 -18.76 -13.31
CA LYS A 220 -9.65 -19.28 -14.55
C LYS A 220 -10.72 -20.34 -14.28
N ARG A 221 -10.39 -21.37 -13.49
CA ARG A 221 -11.36 -22.43 -13.13
C ARG A 221 -12.60 -21.86 -12.45
N PHE A 222 -12.41 -20.89 -11.56
CA PHE A 222 -13.53 -20.21 -10.92
C PHE A 222 -14.43 -19.51 -11.94
N ILE A 223 -13.84 -18.77 -12.89
CA ILE A 223 -14.59 -18.10 -13.95
C ILE A 223 -15.32 -19.11 -14.84
N GLU A 224 -14.66 -20.18 -15.30
CA GLU A 224 -15.25 -21.22 -16.15
C GLU A 224 -16.38 -22.01 -15.47
N GLN A 225 -16.41 -22.05 -14.13
CA GLN A 225 -17.49 -22.69 -13.36
C GLN A 225 -18.74 -21.81 -13.22
N HIS A 226 -18.58 -20.49 -13.24
CA HIS A 226 -19.64 -19.54 -12.90
C HIS A 226 -20.17 -18.72 -14.08
N PHE A 227 -19.42 -18.66 -15.18
CA PHE A 227 -19.78 -17.91 -16.38
C PHE A 227 -19.79 -18.82 -17.60
N ASP A 228 -20.75 -18.60 -18.49
CA ASP A 228 -20.85 -19.40 -19.70
C ASP A 228 -19.72 -19.08 -20.71
N LYS A 229 -19.39 -20.05 -21.56
CA LYS A 229 -18.30 -19.92 -22.54
C LYS A 229 -18.49 -18.74 -23.51
N LYS A 230 -19.73 -18.36 -23.82
CA LYS A 230 -20.02 -17.24 -24.73
C LYS A 230 -19.68 -15.91 -24.05
N SER A 231 -20.09 -15.71 -22.81
CA SER A 231 -19.73 -14.53 -22.00
C SER A 231 -18.21 -14.38 -21.84
N ILE A 232 -17.51 -15.48 -21.56
CA ILE A 232 -16.04 -15.48 -21.46
C ILE A 232 -15.39 -15.13 -22.81
N SER A 233 -15.90 -15.69 -23.91
CA SER A 233 -15.41 -15.39 -25.25
C SER A 233 -15.62 -13.92 -25.62
N GLU A 234 -16.82 -13.39 -25.33
CA GLU A 234 -17.15 -11.98 -25.58
C GLU A 234 -16.28 -11.03 -24.74
N PHE A 235 -15.98 -11.38 -23.49
CA PHE A 235 -15.06 -10.65 -22.62
C PHE A 235 -13.65 -10.53 -23.20
N TRP A 236 -13.14 -11.59 -23.83
CA TRP A 236 -11.83 -11.56 -24.50
C TRP A 236 -11.88 -10.87 -25.88
N THR A 237 -12.90 -11.13 -26.69
CA THR A 237 -13.11 -10.42 -27.97
C THR A 237 -13.16 -8.90 -27.74
N ASN A 238 -13.89 -8.44 -26.72
CA ASN A 238 -13.98 -7.01 -26.40
C ASN A 238 -12.65 -6.39 -25.96
N ARG A 239 -11.69 -7.17 -25.45
CA ARG A 239 -10.35 -6.68 -25.08
C ARG A 239 -9.42 -6.54 -26.26
N PHE A 240 -9.56 -7.36 -27.28
CA PHE A 240 -8.66 -7.37 -28.44
C PHE A 240 -9.20 -6.60 -29.64
N LYS A 241 -10.52 -6.40 -29.74
CA LYS A 241 -11.18 -5.85 -30.94
C LYS A 241 -10.66 -4.50 -31.44
N ASP A 242 -10.16 -3.64 -30.54
CA ASP A 242 -9.77 -2.27 -30.84
C ASP A 242 -8.24 -2.11 -30.95
N TYR A 243 -7.48 -3.20 -30.89
CA TYR A 243 -6.01 -3.17 -30.91
C TYR A 243 -5.43 -4.05 -32.01
N ASP A 244 -4.53 -3.48 -32.79
CA ASP A 244 -3.71 -4.21 -33.75
C ASP A 244 -2.49 -4.83 -33.02
N VAL A 245 -1.89 -5.88 -33.60
CA VAL A 245 -0.67 -6.54 -33.09
C VAL A 245 0.50 -5.58 -32.83
N LYS A 246 0.51 -4.41 -33.48
CA LYS A 246 1.57 -3.41 -33.34
C LYS A 246 1.39 -2.51 -32.13
N ASP A 247 0.20 -2.50 -31.53
CA ASP A 247 -0.14 -1.60 -30.43
C ASP A 247 0.46 -2.13 -29.12
N PRO A 248 1.11 -1.28 -28.31
CA PRO A 248 1.65 -1.68 -27.00
C PRO A 248 0.60 -2.36 -26.09
N GLU A 249 -0.64 -1.87 -26.13
CA GLU A 249 -1.78 -2.37 -25.37
C GLU A 249 -2.14 -3.82 -25.75
N PHE A 250 -1.95 -4.22 -27.01
CA PHE A 250 -2.18 -5.59 -27.45
C PHE A 250 -1.29 -6.58 -26.68
N LYS A 251 -0.01 -6.22 -26.46
CA LYS A 251 0.93 -7.04 -25.68
C LYS A 251 0.48 -7.15 -24.22
N GLU A 252 -0.05 -6.08 -23.64
CA GLU A 252 -0.58 -6.11 -22.27
C GLU A 252 -1.76 -7.10 -22.17
N LYS A 253 -2.73 -7.02 -23.09
CA LYS A 253 -3.88 -7.94 -23.11
C LYS A 253 -3.47 -9.38 -23.37
N LEU A 254 -2.47 -9.60 -24.22
CA LEU A 254 -1.90 -10.92 -24.46
C LEU A 254 -1.23 -11.50 -23.20
N THR A 255 -0.47 -10.67 -22.48
CA THR A 255 0.15 -11.07 -21.21
C THR A 255 -0.91 -11.43 -20.17
N MET A 256 -1.98 -10.64 -20.08
CA MET A 256 -3.12 -10.95 -19.22
C MET A 256 -3.76 -12.29 -19.60
N TYR A 257 -4.08 -12.51 -20.88
CA TYR A 257 -4.68 -13.75 -21.37
C TYR A 257 -3.89 -15.00 -20.94
N PHE A 258 -2.57 -14.94 -21.07
CA PHE A 258 -1.70 -16.04 -20.65
C PHE A 258 -1.56 -16.17 -19.14
N THR A 259 -1.56 -15.08 -18.39
CA THR A 259 -1.57 -15.11 -16.91
C THR A 259 -2.82 -15.80 -16.36
N TYR A 260 -3.96 -15.73 -17.05
CA TYR A 260 -5.14 -16.53 -16.70
C TYR A 260 -4.96 -18.02 -17.02
N GLY A 261 -4.12 -18.36 -17.99
CA GLY A 261 -3.94 -19.71 -18.51
C GLY A 261 -5.08 -20.19 -19.40
N PHE A 262 -5.76 -19.30 -20.12
CA PHE A 262 -6.75 -19.67 -21.14
C PHE A 262 -6.09 -20.38 -22.33
N ASP A 263 -6.83 -21.23 -23.04
CA ASP A 263 -6.27 -22.07 -24.10
C ASP A 263 -5.70 -21.21 -25.25
N PHE A 264 -4.48 -21.51 -25.67
CA PHE A 264 -3.80 -20.80 -26.76
C PHE A 264 -4.60 -20.88 -28.07
N LYS A 265 -5.30 -21.99 -28.30
CA LYS A 265 -6.12 -22.16 -29.50
C LYS A 265 -7.27 -21.16 -29.58
N ASP A 266 -7.93 -20.91 -28.46
CA ASP A 266 -9.11 -20.03 -28.40
C ASP A 266 -8.72 -18.57 -28.66
N LEU A 267 -7.47 -18.17 -28.40
CA LEU A 267 -6.95 -16.82 -28.66
C LEU A 267 -7.16 -16.37 -30.11
N PHE A 268 -6.98 -17.26 -31.08
CA PHE A 268 -7.16 -16.94 -32.51
C PHE A 268 -8.60 -16.55 -32.87
N SER A 269 -9.58 -16.89 -32.03
CA SER A 269 -10.97 -16.46 -32.21
C SER A 269 -11.25 -15.06 -31.65
N TYR A 270 -10.34 -14.51 -30.85
CA TYR A 270 -10.49 -13.21 -30.19
C TYR A 270 -9.72 -12.09 -30.86
N ILE A 271 -8.69 -12.43 -31.65
CA ILE A 271 -7.79 -11.47 -32.29
C ILE A 271 -8.05 -11.37 -33.79
N ASN A 272 -7.73 -10.22 -34.36
CA ASN A 272 -7.73 -10.02 -35.80
C ASN A 272 -6.30 -9.96 -36.32
N LEU A 273 -5.89 -10.97 -37.10
CA LEU A 273 -4.57 -11.04 -37.72
C LEU A 273 -4.69 -10.92 -39.24
N LYS A 274 -3.96 -10.00 -39.86
CA LYS A 274 -3.86 -9.99 -41.33
C LYS A 274 -3.05 -11.19 -41.77
N GLU A 275 -3.48 -11.82 -42.88
CA GLU A 275 -2.85 -13.02 -43.42
C GLU A 275 -1.51 -12.76 -44.12
N THR A 276 -0.55 -12.16 -43.42
CA THR A 276 0.78 -11.84 -43.94
C THR A 276 1.87 -12.46 -43.09
N LYS A 277 2.96 -12.93 -43.73
CA LYS A 277 4.11 -13.54 -43.05
C LYS A 277 4.71 -12.61 -41.98
N GLU A 278 4.80 -11.33 -42.28
CA GLU A 278 5.33 -10.32 -41.36
C GLU A 278 4.49 -10.21 -40.08
N GLU A 279 3.16 -10.20 -40.21
CA GLU A 279 2.25 -10.06 -39.08
C GLU A 279 2.24 -11.30 -38.19
N TYR A 280 2.22 -12.50 -38.78
CA TYR A 280 2.38 -13.75 -38.02
C TYR A 280 3.73 -13.81 -37.30
N THR A 281 4.81 -13.32 -37.90
CA THR A 281 6.14 -13.30 -37.27
C THR A 281 6.16 -12.35 -36.07
N LYS A 282 5.56 -11.15 -36.20
CA LYS A 282 5.43 -10.17 -35.11
C LYS A 282 4.54 -10.70 -33.99
N PHE A 283 3.40 -11.28 -34.32
CA PHE A 283 2.49 -11.86 -33.33
C PHE A 283 3.16 -13.03 -32.59
N PHE A 284 3.88 -13.90 -33.29
CA PHE A 284 4.63 -14.99 -32.67
C PHE A 284 5.72 -14.49 -31.70
N ASP A 285 6.45 -13.43 -32.07
CA ASP A 285 7.40 -12.76 -31.16
C ASP A 285 6.72 -12.21 -29.90
N LEU A 286 5.53 -11.61 -30.03
CA LEU A 286 4.76 -11.15 -28.88
C LEU A 286 4.26 -12.28 -28.00
N VAL A 287 3.81 -13.39 -28.59
CA VAL A 287 3.39 -14.60 -27.86
C VAL A 287 4.54 -15.12 -26.99
N ILE A 288 5.73 -15.27 -27.57
CA ILE A 288 6.93 -15.67 -26.82
C ILE A 288 7.18 -14.67 -25.67
N LYS A 289 7.22 -13.37 -25.96
CA LYS A 289 7.49 -12.34 -24.95
C LYS A 289 6.44 -12.27 -23.83
N ALA A 290 5.18 -12.50 -24.16
CA ALA A 290 4.07 -12.42 -23.21
C ALA A 290 4.01 -13.66 -22.30
N GLY A 291 4.40 -14.83 -22.80
CA GLY A 291 4.47 -16.06 -22.00
C GLY A 291 5.71 -16.18 -21.12
N MET A 292 6.69 -15.28 -21.24
CA MET A 292 7.93 -15.33 -20.46
C MET A 292 7.71 -15.01 -18.98
N HIS A 293 8.36 -15.78 -18.10
CA HIS A 293 8.31 -15.56 -16.66
C HIS A 293 8.99 -14.24 -16.28
N LYS A 294 8.20 -13.31 -15.72
CA LYS A 294 8.58 -11.90 -15.51
C LYS A 294 9.79 -11.69 -14.58
N ASP A 295 10.03 -12.56 -13.58
CA ASP A 295 11.09 -12.30 -12.59
C ASP A 295 12.41 -13.07 -12.79
N ARG A 296 12.39 -14.29 -13.36
CA ARG A 296 13.61 -15.13 -13.49
C ARG A 296 14.27 -15.11 -14.88
N PHE A 297 13.51 -14.79 -15.93
CA PHE A 297 13.97 -14.92 -17.31
C PHE A 297 13.87 -13.63 -18.13
N LYS A 298 13.42 -12.53 -17.53
CA LYS A 298 13.37 -11.21 -18.17
C LYS A 298 14.72 -10.76 -18.74
N GLU A 299 15.83 -11.18 -18.11
CA GLU A 299 17.20 -10.87 -18.55
C GLU A 299 17.86 -12.00 -19.37
N LEU A 300 17.33 -13.22 -19.34
CA LEU A 300 17.97 -14.42 -19.94
C LEU A 300 17.32 -14.92 -21.24
N GLY A 301 16.05 -14.60 -21.51
CA GLY A 301 15.39 -15.16 -22.69
C GLY A 301 14.90 -16.61 -22.49
N LEU A 302 14.62 -17.27 -23.60
CA LEU A 302 14.28 -18.69 -23.65
C LEU A 302 15.58 -19.51 -23.59
N VAL A 303 15.69 -20.45 -22.64
CA VAL A 303 16.94 -21.19 -22.39
C VAL A 303 16.76 -22.67 -22.67
N ARG A 304 17.71 -23.28 -23.38
CA ARG A 304 17.72 -24.72 -23.69
C ARG A 304 18.86 -25.43 -22.99
N ASN A 305 18.57 -26.53 -22.32
CA ASN A 305 19.61 -27.43 -21.84
C ASN A 305 20.19 -28.25 -23.00
N PRO A 306 21.50 -28.17 -23.29
CA PRO A 306 22.09 -28.85 -24.44
C PRO A 306 22.15 -30.37 -24.30
N GLU A 307 22.14 -30.91 -23.07
CA GLU A 307 22.23 -32.36 -22.83
C GLU A 307 20.90 -33.08 -23.06
N ASN A 308 19.79 -32.44 -22.69
CA ASN A 308 18.46 -33.07 -22.72
C ASN A 308 17.42 -32.32 -23.55
N ASN A 309 17.82 -31.24 -24.25
CA ASN A 309 16.98 -30.42 -25.13
C ASN A 309 15.79 -29.74 -24.40
N LYS A 310 15.75 -29.75 -23.06
CA LYS A 310 14.66 -29.14 -22.29
C LYS A 310 14.73 -27.63 -22.32
N VAL A 311 13.56 -27.00 -22.36
CA VAL A 311 13.44 -25.54 -22.42
C VAL A 311 12.90 -24.97 -21.12
N LYS A 312 13.47 -23.83 -20.71
CA LYS A 312 13.05 -23.00 -19.57
C LYS A 312 12.80 -21.58 -20.07
N GLY A 313 11.91 -20.83 -19.44
CA GLY A 313 11.73 -19.41 -19.75
C GLY A 313 10.28 -18.91 -19.68
N PHE A 314 9.31 -19.78 -19.96
CA PHE A 314 7.89 -19.43 -19.85
C PHE A 314 7.34 -19.62 -18.44
N ASP A 315 6.26 -18.90 -18.13
CA ASP A 315 5.47 -19.11 -16.90
C ASP A 315 4.60 -20.39 -17.00
N ASP A 316 4.20 -20.91 -15.83
CA ASP A 316 3.48 -22.19 -15.74
C ASP A 316 2.06 -22.08 -16.36
N GLU A 317 1.46 -20.89 -16.27
CA GLU A 317 0.16 -20.56 -16.87
C GLU A 317 0.21 -20.59 -18.40
N PHE A 318 1.28 -20.10 -19.03
CA PHE A 318 1.50 -20.14 -20.47
C PHE A 318 1.77 -21.55 -20.96
N TYR A 319 2.56 -22.34 -20.23
CA TYR A 319 2.69 -23.77 -20.55
C TYR A 319 1.33 -24.48 -20.48
N SER A 320 0.53 -24.16 -19.47
CA SER A 320 -0.83 -24.70 -19.35
C SER A 320 -1.76 -24.22 -20.47
N SER A 321 -1.54 -23.00 -20.98
CA SER A 321 -2.23 -22.44 -22.15
C SER A 321 -1.92 -23.20 -23.43
N LEU A 322 -0.65 -23.58 -23.65
CA LEU A 322 -0.20 -24.31 -24.84
C LEU A 322 -0.53 -25.81 -24.81
N PHE A 323 -0.34 -26.45 -23.65
CA PHE A 323 -0.36 -27.93 -23.54
C PHE A 323 -1.53 -28.48 -22.71
N GLY A 324 -2.36 -27.61 -22.12
CA GLY A 324 -3.50 -27.98 -21.30
C GLY A 324 -3.16 -28.18 -19.80
N ALA A 325 -4.19 -28.11 -18.95
CA ALA A 325 -4.05 -28.05 -17.49
C ALA A 325 -3.66 -29.37 -16.79
N GLU A 326 -3.76 -30.52 -17.46
CA GLU A 326 -3.36 -31.83 -16.92
C GLU A 326 -1.83 -32.06 -16.98
N SER A 327 -1.09 -31.14 -17.59
CA SER A 327 0.36 -31.22 -17.76
C SER A 327 1.20 -30.91 -16.51
N LYS A 328 0.59 -30.59 -15.36
CA LYS A 328 1.27 -29.99 -14.19
C LYS A 328 2.42 -30.78 -13.58
N THR A 329 2.47 -32.10 -13.78
CA THR A 329 3.62 -32.94 -13.37
C THR A 329 4.79 -32.90 -14.36
N ALA A 330 4.63 -32.25 -15.52
CA ALA A 330 5.58 -32.22 -16.64
C ALA A 330 5.95 -30.82 -17.16
N ILE A 331 5.44 -29.73 -16.58
CA ILE A 331 5.71 -28.34 -17.04
C ILE A 331 7.23 -28.01 -17.11
N ARG A 332 8.06 -28.70 -16.31
CA ARG A 332 9.53 -28.57 -16.33
C ARG A 332 10.28 -29.53 -17.27
N ASN A 333 9.56 -30.26 -18.13
CA ASN A 333 10.13 -31.32 -18.95
C ASN A 333 9.92 -31.15 -20.47
N TYR A 334 9.34 -30.03 -20.92
CA TYR A 334 9.16 -29.80 -22.35
C TYR A 334 10.49 -29.57 -23.07
N THR A 335 10.66 -30.26 -24.19
CA THR A 335 11.81 -30.10 -25.07
C THR A 335 11.58 -28.98 -26.08
N PHE A 336 12.66 -28.52 -26.71
CA PHE A 336 12.57 -27.57 -27.82
C PHE A 336 11.68 -28.10 -28.94
N ASP A 337 11.76 -29.39 -29.23
CA ASP A 337 10.96 -30.02 -30.29
C ASP A 337 9.48 -30.11 -29.92
N ASP A 338 9.14 -30.27 -28.64
CA ASP A 338 7.75 -30.20 -28.17
C ASP A 338 7.16 -28.81 -28.41
N LEU A 339 7.91 -27.74 -28.07
CA LEU A 339 7.51 -26.36 -28.34
C LEU A 339 7.36 -26.07 -29.83
N VAL A 340 8.33 -26.49 -30.64
CA VAL A 340 8.26 -26.35 -32.11
C VAL A 340 7.03 -27.08 -32.66
N THR A 341 6.77 -28.30 -32.19
CA THR A 341 5.62 -29.09 -32.61
C THR A 341 4.31 -28.42 -32.25
N GLU A 342 4.18 -27.91 -31.03
CA GLU A 342 2.97 -27.24 -30.56
C GLU A 342 2.70 -25.96 -31.35
N PHE A 343 3.70 -25.07 -31.47
CA PHE A 343 3.54 -23.85 -32.23
C PHE A 343 3.30 -24.09 -33.72
N ASN A 344 3.86 -25.15 -34.31
CA ASN A 344 3.60 -25.49 -35.70
C ASN A 344 2.13 -25.79 -36.00
N LYS A 345 1.35 -26.28 -35.02
CA LYS A 345 -0.10 -26.48 -35.19
C LYS A 345 -0.83 -25.19 -35.55
N TYR A 346 -0.33 -24.05 -35.07
CA TYR A 346 -0.95 -22.73 -35.24
C TYR A 346 -0.26 -21.89 -36.32
N PHE A 347 1.07 -21.99 -36.42
CA PHE A 347 1.90 -21.08 -37.21
C PHE A 347 2.61 -21.74 -38.39
N GLY A 348 2.75 -23.07 -38.41
CA GLY A 348 3.67 -23.77 -39.31
C GLY A 348 3.36 -23.64 -40.79
N SER A 349 2.10 -23.38 -41.16
CA SER A 349 1.72 -23.11 -42.56
C SER A 349 2.00 -21.67 -43.01
N LYS A 350 2.31 -20.76 -42.07
CA LYS A 350 2.44 -19.31 -42.31
C LYS A 350 3.87 -18.80 -42.10
N ILE A 351 4.62 -19.37 -41.16
CA ILE A 351 5.99 -18.98 -40.80
C ILE A 351 6.87 -20.20 -40.48
N ASP A 352 8.19 -20.01 -40.52
CA ASP A 352 9.17 -21.01 -40.08
C ASP A 352 9.38 -20.91 -38.56
N VAL A 353 8.53 -21.62 -37.82
CA VAL A 353 8.50 -21.60 -36.36
C VAL A 353 9.85 -22.02 -35.76
N ARG A 354 10.47 -23.07 -36.31
CA ARG A 354 11.74 -23.60 -35.79
C ARG A 354 12.82 -22.56 -35.90
N LYS A 355 13.00 -21.98 -37.09
CA LYS A 355 14.02 -20.96 -37.31
C LYS A 355 13.87 -19.76 -36.36
N ILE A 356 12.64 -19.28 -36.17
CA ILE A 356 12.41 -18.11 -35.29
C ILE A 356 12.67 -18.45 -33.82
N LEU A 357 12.36 -19.68 -33.38
CA LEU A 357 12.68 -20.12 -32.01
C LEU A 357 14.18 -20.32 -31.82
N GLU A 358 14.89 -20.87 -32.81
CA GLU A 358 16.36 -21.03 -32.79
C GLU A 358 17.07 -19.68 -32.69
N GLU A 359 16.57 -18.63 -33.37
CA GLU A 359 17.10 -17.26 -33.26
C GLU A 359 16.89 -16.63 -31.87
N LYS A 360 16.02 -17.20 -31.05
CA LYS A 360 15.61 -16.65 -29.74
C LYS A 360 16.10 -17.47 -28.56
N ILE A 361 16.54 -18.70 -28.80
CA ILE A 361 16.95 -19.61 -27.74
C ILE A 361 18.43 -19.44 -27.42
N ILE A 362 18.75 -19.52 -26.14
CA ILE A 362 20.12 -19.48 -25.64
C ILE A 362 20.43 -20.84 -25.03
N GLU A 363 21.56 -21.45 -25.39
CA GLU A 363 22.00 -22.67 -24.73
C GLU A 363 22.36 -22.40 -23.26
N GLU A 364 21.93 -23.29 -22.39
CA GLU A 364 22.29 -23.31 -20.98
C GLU A 364 23.78 -23.63 -20.89
N ASP A 365 24.56 -22.64 -20.50
CA ASP A 365 25.95 -22.80 -20.11
C ASP A 365 26.01 -22.83 -18.58
N ASP A 366 26.44 -23.96 -18.02
CA ASP A 366 26.48 -24.21 -16.57
C ASP A 366 27.34 -23.17 -15.83
N GLU A 367 28.45 -22.71 -16.41
CA GLU A 367 29.28 -21.65 -15.81
C GLU A 367 28.53 -20.32 -15.80
N SER A 368 27.80 -20.02 -16.87
CA SER A 368 27.08 -18.77 -17.04
C SER A 368 25.77 -18.71 -16.23
N PHE A 369 25.07 -19.83 -16.09
CA PHE A 369 23.87 -19.94 -15.25
C PHE A 369 24.23 -19.83 -13.77
N ILE A 370 25.27 -20.52 -13.29
CA ILE A 370 25.72 -20.39 -11.89
C ILE A 370 26.29 -19.00 -11.61
N THR A 371 27.05 -18.41 -12.54
CA THR A 371 27.58 -17.05 -12.38
C THR A 371 26.46 -16.01 -12.38
N ARG A 372 25.49 -16.10 -13.30
CA ARG A 372 24.34 -15.17 -13.36
C ARG A 372 23.32 -15.41 -12.26
N PHE A 373 23.12 -16.65 -11.81
CA PHE A 373 22.32 -16.98 -10.63
C PHE A 373 23.00 -16.46 -9.36
N LYS A 374 24.33 -16.56 -9.24
CA LYS A 374 25.07 -15.90 -8.17
C LYS A 374 24.98 -14.38 -8.26
N GLU A 375 25.05 -13.77 -9.44
CA GLU A 375 24.84 -12.32 -9.63
C GLU A 375 23.38 -11.88 -9.36
N PHE A 376 22.40 -12.78 -9.51
CA PHE A 376 20.98 -12.52 -9.24
C PHE A 376 20.62 -12.74 -7.76
N VAL A 377 21.13 -13.81 -7.14
CA VAL A 377 20.99 -14.10 -5.71
C VAL A 377 21.86 -13.15 -4.87
N ASN A 378 23.01 -12.73 -5.39
CA ASN A 378 23.88 -11.71 -4.79
C ASN A 378 23.68 -10.34 -5.44
N LYS A 379 22.62 -10.10 -6.23
CA LYS A 379 22.16 -8.72 -6.48
C LYS A 379 21.49 -8.36 -5.16
N PRO A 380 22.15 -7.58 -4.29
CA PRO A 380 21.47 -7.14 -3.10
C PRO A 380 20.30 -6.32 -3.63
N CYS A 381 19.10 -6.55 -3.10
CA CYS A 381 18.17 -5.44 -2.95
C CYS A 381 19.03 -4.37 -2.25
N SER A 382 19.37 -3.29 -2.96
CA SER A 382 20.53 -2.44 -2.66
C SER A 382 20.28 -1.50 -1.47
N PHE A 383 19.72 -2.04 -0.39
CA PHE A 383 19.41 -1.35 0.84
C PHE A 383 19.90 -2.09 2.10
N ASP A 384 20.04 -3.43 2.13
CA ASP A 384 20.03 -4.13 3.44
C ASP A 384 21.28 -4.96 3.83
N GLU A 385 22.52 -4.47 3.67
CA GLU A 385 23.69 -5.12 4.33
C GLU A 385 24.38 -4.26 5.40
N GLU A 386 24.14 -2.94 5.42
CA GLU A 386 24.55 -2.08 6.54
C GLU A 386 23.42 -1.89 7.58
N GLU A 387 22.17 -2.12 7.21
CA GLU A 387 20.99 -1.91 8.07
C GLU A 387 20.89 -2.90 9.25
N GLU A 388 21.45 -4.11 9.13
CA GLU A 388 21.43 -5.11 10.21
C GLU A 388 22.55 -4.95 11.26
N LYS A 389 23.51 -4.02 11.05
CA LYS A 389 24.69 -3.89 11.94
C LYS A 389 24.47 -2.96 13.13
N TYR A 390 23.45 -2.11 13.07
CA TYR A 390 23.21 -1.06 14.05
C TYR A 390 21.76 -1.08 14.49
N ASP A 391 21.51 -0.86 15.78
CA ASP A 391 20.16 -0.77 16.33
C ASP A 391 19.41 0.45 15.78
N ILE A 392 20.14 1.53 15.47
CA ILE A 392 19.61 2.78 14.91
C ILE A 392 20.38 3.16 13.65
N CYS A 393 19.81 2.79 12.50
CA CYS A 393 20.34 3.10 11.17
C CYS A 393 19.65 4.30 10.50
N TYR A 394 18.47 4.70 10.99
CA TYR A 394 17.64 5.77 10.39
C TYR A 394 17.24 6.85 11.40
N PRO A 395 17.08 8.12 10.97
CA PRO A 395 16.78 9.22 11.89
C PRO A 395 15.48 9.03 12.68
N PHE A 396 14.47 8.41 12.08
CA PHE A 396 13.20 8.16 12.74
C PHE A 396 13.25 7.03 13.77
N LEU A 397 14.29 6.20 13.78
CA LEU A 397 14.49 5.17 14.78
C LEU A 397 15.09 5.75 16.07
N ILE A 398 15.74 6.93 16.00
CA ILE A 398 16.38 7.59 17.15
C ILE A 398 15.41 7.77 18.32
N MET A 399 14.11 8.00 18.04
CA MET A 399 13.10 8.15 19.08
C MET A 399 12.96 6.93 20.01
N HIS A 400 13.37 5.75 19.57
CA HIS A 400 13.35 4.50 20.34
C HIS A 400 14.67 4.21 21.06
N TYR A 401 15.64 5.13 21.02
CA TYR A 401 16.96 4.95 21.63
C TYR A 401 16.85 4.49 23.09
N GLN A 402 17.59 3.44 23.39
CA GLN A 402 17.87 2.93 24.72
C GLN A 402 19.37 2.95 24.98
N LYS A 403 19.73 3.11 26.25
CA LYS A 403 21.12 3.04 26.67
C LYS A 403 21.77 1.73 26.24
N GLY A 404 22.76 1.82 25.36
CA GLY A 404 23.51 0.69 24.83
C GLY A 404 23.28 0.46 23.34
N ASP A 405 22.25 1.07 22.76
CA ASP A 405 21.97 0.99 21.33
C ASP A 405 23.15 1.52 20.50
N THR A 406 23.46 0.77 19.46
CA THR A 406 24.48 1.13 18.47
C THR A 406 23.86 2.00 17.36
N MET A 407 24.55 3.07 17.00
CA MET A 407 24.11 4.00 15.94
C MET A 407 25.02 3.91 14.73
N SER A 408 24.45 4.01 13.53
CA SER A 408 25.24 4.07 12.31
C SER A 408 26.07 5.36 12.23
N PRO A 409 27.20 5.38 11.51
CA PRO A 409 28.03 6.58 11.35
C PRO A 409 27.26 7.78 10.78
N TYR A 410 26.32 7.52 9.87
CA TYR A 410 25.44 8.55 9.31
C TYR A 410 24.58 9.21 10.40
N ILE A 411 23.96 8.42 11.28
CA ILE A 411 23.16 8.94 12.39
C ILE A 411 24.02 9.72 13.38
N GLN A 412 25.21 9.22 13.69
CA GLN A 412 26.15 9.93 14.55
C GLN A 412 26.52 11.31 13.98
N GLN A 413 26.75 11.38 12.66
CA GLN A 413 27.04 12.64 11.97
C GLN A 413 25.85 13.60 12.07
N CYS A 414 24.63 13.15 11.79
CA CYS A 414 23.44 13.98 11.91
C CYS A 414 23.23 14.52 13.33
N ILE A 415 23.52 13.72 14.36
CA ILE A 415 23.49 14.12 15.77
C ILE A 415 24.48 15.24 16.01
N ASN A 416 25.74 15.07 15.62
CA ASN A 416 26.78 16.09 15.79
C ASN A 416 26.41 17.40 15.07
N ASP A 417 25.91 17.31 13.84
CA ASP A 417 25.51 18.48 13.06
C ASP A 417 24.35 19.22 13.73
N ALA A 418 23.32 18.51 14.20
CA ALA A 418 22.18 19.10 14.91
C ALA A 418 22.61 19.80 16.20
N LEU A 419 23.60 19.25 16.91
CA LEU A 419 24.03 19.72 18.22
C LEU A 419 25.14 20.77 18.15
N SER A 420 25.71 21.02 16.97
CA SER A 420 26.67 22.10 16.72
C SER A 420 26.15 23.51 17.09
N CYS A 421 24.83 23.71 17.12
CA CYS A 421 24.20 24.99 17.46
C CYS A 421 23.92 25.19 18.95
N VAL A 422 24.15 24.19 19.80
CA VAL A 422 23.78 24.25 21.23
C VAL A 422 24.53 25.34 21.98
N ASP A 423 25.85 25.42 21.83
CA ASP A 423 26.66 26.43 22.51
C ASP A 423 26.34 27.85 22.05
N GLU A 424 26.06 28.01 20.75
CA GLU A 424 25.61 29.29 20.18
C GLU A 424 24.26 29.70 20.78
N ALA A 425 23.32 28.77 20.86
CA ALA A 425 22.00 29.01 21.46
C ALA A 425 22.11 29.42 22.94
N LEU A 426 22.88 28.67 23.74
CA LEU A 426 23.07 28.93 25.17
C LEU A 426 23.90 30.20 25.45
N SER A 427 24.69 30.67 24.49
CA SER A 427 25.45 31.92 24.61
C SER A 427 24.66 33.16 24.19
N SER A 428 23.49 32.97 23.55
CA SER A 428 22.66 34.05 23.00
C SER A 428 22.10 34.99 24.07
N GLU A 429 21.89 36.25 23.70
CA GLU A 429 21.25 37.23 24.60
C GLU A 429 19.80 36.85 24.92
N GLU A 430 19.11 36.24 23.96
CA GLU A 430 17.75 35.72 24.14
C GLU A 430 17.69 34.65 25.24
N PHE A 431 18.63 33.69 25.24
CA PHE A 431 18.74 32.70 26.31
C PHE A 431 18.98 33.38 27.68
N LYS A 432 19.92 34.32 27.76
CA LYS A 432 20.25 35.02 29.01
C LYS A 432 19.09 35.84 29.57
N GLN A 433 18.21 36.35 28.71
CA GLN A 433 17.00 37.05 29.13
C GLN A 433 15.95 36.06 29.62
N LEU A 434 15.76 34.96 28.90
CA LEU A 434 14.76 33.96 29.20
C LEU A 434 15.10 33.15 30.47
N GLU A 435 16.37 32.81 30.71
CA GLU A 435 16.85 32.12 31.93
C GLU A 435 16.53 32.91 33.22
N LYS A 436 16.36 34.24 33.14
CA LYS A 436 16.02 35.10 34.28
C LYS A 436 14.51 35.21 34.54
N LYS A 437 13.67 34.74 33.63
CA LYS A 437 12.22 34.79 33.77
C LYS A 437 11.73 33.71 34.72
N GLU A 438 10.52 33.89 35.24
CA GLU A 438 9.82 32.86 36.00
C GLU A 438 9.55 31.63 35.13
N ILE A 439 9.58 30.43 35.71
CA ILE A 439 9.45 29.13 35.01
C ILE A 439 8.26 29.12 34.02
N THR A 440 7.10 29.62 34.45
CA THR A 440 5.91 29.66 33.62
C THR A 440 6.10 30.53 32.36
N GLU A 441 6.77 31.68 32.48
CA GLU A 441 7.08 32.55 31.34
C GLU A 441 8.12 31.90 30.41
N GLN A 442 9.11 31.18 30.96
CA GLN A 442 10.08 30.44 30.16
C GLN A 442 9.39 29.42 29.26
N ILE A 443 8.43 28.66 29.81
CA ILE A 443 7.69 27.65 29.04
C ILE A 443 6.81 28.31 27.97
N TYR A 444 6.12 29.40 28.29
CA TYR A 444 5.30 30.12 27.30
C TYR A 444 6.14 30.67 26.14
N ASP A 445 7.30 31.27 26.43
CA ASP A 445 8.20 31.77 25.39
C ASP A 445 8.68 30.64 24.46
N LEU A 446 8.99 29.45 25.00
CA LEU A 446 9.35 28.29 24.17
C LEU A 446 8.19 27.84 23.28
N ILE A 447 6.97 27.79 23.82
CA ILE A 447 5.77 27.46 23.05
C ILE A 447 5.55 28.52 21.96
N ASP A 448 5.72 29.80 22.25
CA ASP A 448 5.54 30.89 21.27
C ASP A 448 6.62 30.86 20.18
N MET A 449 7.83 30.39 20.46
CA MET A 449 8.86 30.16 19.44
C MET A 449 8.43 29.08 18.42
N ARG A 450 7.80 27.99 18.88
CA ARG A 450 7.27 26.93 18.01
C ARG A 450 5.94 26.37 18.54
N PRO A 451 4.81 27.02 18.23
CA PRO A 451 3.51 26.64 18.78
C PRO A 451 3.05 25.22 18.37
N HIS A 452 3.63 24.70 17.28
CA HIS A 452 3.30 23.40 16.71
C HIS A 452 4.49 22.41 16.75
N PHE A 453 5.24 22.39 17.84
CA PHE A 453 6.32 21.42 18.02
C PHE A 453 5.76 19.98 18.05
N PRO A 454 6.18 19.09 17.13
CA PRO A 454 5.43 17.87 16.79
C PRO A 454 5.70 16.68 17.74
N VAL A 455 5.28 16.80 19.00
CA VAL A 455 5.41 15.76 20.04
C VAL A 455 4.04 15.42 20.64
N ARG A 456 3.97 14.41 21.51
CA ARG A 456 2.71 14.02 22.15
C ARG A 456 2.35 14.98 23.28
N ASP A 457 1.08 14.99 23.64
CA ASP A 457 0.56 15.64 24.85
C ASP A 457 1.32 15.20 26.11
N ILE A 458 1.57 13.90 26.25
CA ILE A 458 2.32 13.36 27.39
C ILE A 458 3.78 13.83 27.44
N ASP A 459 4.41 14.09 26.29
CA ASP A 459 5.79 14.56 26.25
C ASP A 459 5.87 16.02 26.71
N TRP A 460 4.86 16.83 26.35
CA TRP A 460 4.72 18.19 26.89
C TRP A 460 4.46 18.19 28.39
N HIS A 461 3.60 17.30 28.90
CA HIS A 461 3.36 17.18 30.34
C HIS A 461 4.66 16.84 31.09
N HIS A 462 5.45 15.89 30.57
CA HIS A 462 6.76 15.55 31.11
C HIS A 462 7.71 16.75 31.11
N ALA A 463 7.81 17.48 29.99
CA ALA A 463 8.65 18.68 29.91
C ALA A 463 8.22 19.76 30.91
N ILE A 464 6.93 20.03 31.04
CA ILE A 464 6.38 20.98 32.01
C ILE A 464 6.71 20.55 33.45
N ASP A 465 6.56 19.26 33.76
CA ASP A 465 6.91 18.72 35.08
C ASP A 465 8.43 18.81 35.35
N TYR A 466 9.25 18.60 34.33
CA TYR A 466 10.70 18.76 34.39
C TYR A 466 11.06 20.22 34.74
N PHE A 467 10.43 21.20 34.10
CA PHE A 467 10.63 22.62 34.40
C PHE A 467 10.32 22.99 35.86
N TYR A 468 9.26 22.41 36.45
CA TYR A 468 8.92 22.67 37.85
C TYR A 468 9.79 21.91 38.86
N THR A 469 10.59 20.96 38.41
CA THR A 469 11.43 20.11 39.29
C THR A 469 12.94 20.35 39.12
N HIS A 470 13.35 21.00 38.02
CA HIS A 470 14.76 21.23 37.68
C HIS A 470 15.00 22.71 37.34
N SER A 471 15.81 23.39 38.15
CA SER A 471 16.10 24.82 37.98
C SER A 471 16.85 25.17 36.69
N ASP A 472 17.50 24.19 36.06
CA ASP A 472 18.27 24.33 34.83
C ASP A 472 17.53 23.80 33.58
N ALA A 473 16.24 23.46 33.70
CA ALA A 473 15.42 22.91 32.62
C ALA A 473 15.49 23.71 31.32
N ILE A 474 15.56 25.03 31.41
CA ILE A 474 15.63 25.87 30.22
C ILE A 474 16.89 25.62 29.37
N ARG A 475 18.01 25.24 29.99
CA ARG A 475 19.25 24.90 29.28
C ARG A 475 19.09 23.63 28.44
N ARG A 476 18.25 22.70 28.88
CA ARG A 476 17.90 21.49 28.12
C ARG A 476 17.01 21.82 26.94
N TYR A 477 15.91 22.55 27.17
CA TYR A 477 14.87 22.69 26.15
C TYR A 477 15.13 23.83 25.17
N PHE A 478 15.68 24.98 25.59
CA PHE A 478 15.87 26.14 24.71
C PHE A 478 16.64 25.84 23.41
N PRO A 479 17.78 25.10 23.44
CA PRO A 479 18.51 24.79 22.22
C PRO A 479 17.69 24.02 21.17
N ILE A 480 16.79 23.14 21.61
CA ILE A 480 15.92 22.32 20.74
C ILE A 480 15.05 23.23 19.86
N PHE A 481 14.54 24.34 20.41
CA PHE A 481 13.69 25.29 19.70
C PHE A 481 14.48 26.23 18.77
N LYS A 482 15.82 26.23 18.86
CA LYS A 482 16.73 26.99 17.99
C LYS A 482 17.35 26.16 16.86
N MET A 483 17.28 24.83 16.93
CA MET A 483 17.78 23.93 15.87
C MET A 483 17.13 24.26 14.52
N LYS A 484 17.93 24.50 13.48
CA LYS A 484 17.44 24.79 12.13
C LYS A 484 16.85 23.53 11.51
N VAL A 485 15.52 23.45 11.46
CA VAL A 485 14.80 22.36 10.79
C VAL A 485 14.55 22.80 9.36
N GLU A 486 15.34 22.27 8.43
CA GLU A 486 15.28 22.67 7.01
C GLU A 486 14.01 22.12 6.34
N ASP A 487 13.61 20.87 6.66
CA ASP A 487 12.46 20.19 6.06
C ASP A 487 11.72 19.25 7.02
N TYR A 488 10.46 18.91 6.67
CA TYR A 488 9.58 17.97 7.41
C TYR A 488 10.19 16.57 7.59
N PHE A 489 11.12 16.14 6.73
CA PHE A 489 11.76 14.81 6.80
C PHE A 489 13.24 14.87 7.22
N SER A 490 13.71 16.01 7.70
CA SER A 490 15.12 16.18 8.08
C SER A 490 15.48 15.38 9.34
N ALA A 491 16.70 14.84 9.38
CA ALA A 491 17.23 14.16 10.57
C ALA A 491 17.20 15.08 11.81
N THR A 492 17.48 16.38 11.62
CA THR A 492 17.40 17.41 12.66
C THR A 492 16.01 17.49 13.30
N ARG A 493 14.93 17.31 12.52
CA ARG A 493 13.57 17.25 13.08
C ARG A 493 13.43 16.07 14.04
N GLU A 494 13.81 14.87 13.63
CA GLU A 494 13.67 13.67 14.47
C GLU A 494 14.59 13.71 15.70
N ILE A 495 15.80 14.25 15.55
CA ILE A 495 16.73 14.49 16.67
C ILE A 495 16.14 15.51 17.66
N SER A 496 15.64 16.66 17.18
CA SER A 496 15.06 17.69 18.05
C SER A 496 13.85 17.16 18.84
N ARG A 497 12.98 16.38 18.19
CA ARG A 497 11.86 15.71 18.86
C ARG A 497 12.38 14.72 19.89
N THR A 498 13.36 13.90 19.53
CA THR A 498 13.87 12.88 20.46
C THR A 498 14.55 13.50 21.67
N LEU A 499 15.33 14.57 21.53
CA LEU A 499 15.91 15.32 22.66
C LEU A 499 14.85 15.86 23.62
N PHE A 500 13.68 16.21 23.08
CA PHE A 500 12.55 16.67 23.86
C PHE A 500 11.87 15.52 24.62
N MET A 501 11.69 14.35 23.98
CA MET A 501 10.85 13.26 24.49
C MET A 501 11.62 12.16 25.25
N ASN A 502 12.91 11.95 24.98
CA ASN A 502 13.67 10.81 25.47
C ASN A 502 14.85 11.29 26.35
N ASP A 503 14.71 11.07 27.66
CA ASP A 503 15.70 11.47 28.67
C ASP A 503 17.04 10.73 28.50
N GLU A 504 17.03 9.45 28.13
CA GLU A 504 18.27 8.67 27.92
C GLU A 504 19.06 9.19 26.72
N PHE A 505 18.35 9.51 25.63
CA PHE A 505 18.97 10.10 24.45
C PHE A 505 19.51 11.50 24.73
N PHE A 506 18.78 12.30 25.53
CA PHE A 506 19.27 13.60 25.99
C PHE A 506 20.57 13.47 26.79
N GLU A 507 20.66 12.54 27.74
CA GLU A 507 21.88 12.32 28.53
C GLU A 507 23.02 11.75 27.66
N TYR A 508 22.73 10.86 26.70
CA TYR A 508 23.71 10.42 25.71
C TYR A 508 24.30 11.61 24.95
N CYS A 509 23.44 12.50 24.44
CA CYS A 509 23.86 13.69 23.71
C CYS A 509 24.66 14.64 24.60
N LYS A 510 24.19 14.95 25.80
CA LYS A 510 24.91 15.82 26.76
C LYS A 510 26.36 15.38 26.99
N ASN A 511 26.61 14.07 27.06
CA ASN A 511 27.96 13.52 27.22
C ASN A 511 28.87 13.67 25.98
N LEU A 512 28.30 13.92 24.80
CA LEU A 512 29.07 14.18 23.58
C LEU A 512 29.66 15.59 23.53
N TYR A 513 28.96 16.59 24.11
CA TYR A 513 29.36 18.01 24.05
C TYR A 513 30.02 18.52 25.33
N CYS A 514 29.76 17.90 26.49
CA CYS A 514 30.39 18.28 27.77
C CYS A 514 31.79 17.66 28.00
N LYS A 515 32.58 17.45 26.95
CA LYS A 515 33.97 16.96 27.07
C LYS A 515 34.98 18.07 27.29
#